data_AF-R6IPZ2-F1
#
_entry.id   AF-R6IPZ2-F1
#
_cell.length_a   1.000
_cell.length_b   1.000
_cell.length_c   1.000
_cell.angle_alpha   90.00
_cell.angle_beta   90.00
_cell.angle_gamma   90.00
#
_symmetry.space_group_name_H-M   'P 1'
#
loop_
_entity.id
_entity.type
_entity.pdbx_description
1 polymer ?
#
loop_
_entity_poly.entity_id
_entity_poly.type
_entity_poly.pdbx_seq_one_letter_code
_entity_poly.pdbx_strand_id
1 'polypeptide(L)'
;MKQKDFDFIQHKFEQAQPPLPDGLRAECLKQRILKKESHKVIAMPKRTSRYKAWAVTAACLVMVCAAAVGAGASWYGVPVDGFQSAAQLTAVTAAMTPVDTGEAGCAEATTVLTKQQPGVQQMERVQTENGYMYYAYSASMAEKGRNCVYVFEASSNRQQPLTVIENVAPAQATLQGVIAHGERLAVLARGENCTYLRIYSIAEPTKPVLLSAIEQSGACVQAGLVGENVYVLSHFVFDPKAEQSVPALTVNGEIHRALPEHIVRLAGANQAQYTVLGTVNVQTGKAAEDVAAVLGGGPKVQLTKKAAYVGASGDADRTAYGVKWNLKSQKCAKITRREAKTLFQLPHEFAADSTERTLYEMGDGWLSIEENLETAAQSLALYDRDFQLLDRLQLEDVAVSHRAAIEQGQRVFALPSYTADAQQRYYGATVFEIRQNKIVLLKTVQNPHPEAMYPGDCVLTDSYVYCFDFCESGDGVCANRFAHAYR
;
A
#
# COMPACT_ATOMS: atom_id res chain seq x y z
N MET A 1 -16.47 24.63 25.55
CA MET A 1 -17.15 23.91 26.64
C MET A 1 -17.16 24.76 27.87
N LYS A 2 -18.29 24.84 28.59
CA LYS A 2 -18.39 25.66 29.81
C LYS A 2 -18.09 24.76 31.02
N GLN A 3 -17.61 25.34 32.11
CA GLN A 3 -17.19 24.60 33.32
C GLN A 3 -18.27 23.67 33.90
N LYS A 4 -19.56 23.97 33.66
CA LYS A 4 -20.69 23.11 34.02
C LYS A 4 -20.73 21.76 33.30
N ASP A 5 -20.08 21.63 32.15
CA ASP A 5 -20.02 20.36 31.39
C ASP A 5 -19.07 19.36 32.07
N PHE A 6 -18.05 19.85 32.80
CA PHE A 6 -17.11 19.00 33.54
C PHE A 6 -17.72 18.45 34.84
N ASP A 7 -18.50 19.26 35.56
CA ASP A 7 -19.16 18.83 36.80
C ASP A 7 -20.15 17.68 36.54
N PHE A 8 -20.84 17.69 35.39
CA PHE A 8 -21.73 16.60 34.98
C PHE A 8 -20.99 15.29 34.70
N ILE A 9 -19.83 15.36 34.04
CA ILE A 9 -19.00 14.18 33.71
C ILE A 9 -18.38 13.58 34.99
N GLN A 10 -17.89 14.44 35.90
CA GLN A 10 -17.33 14.00 37.17
C GLN A 10 -18.38 13.31 38.06
N HIS A 11 -19.58 13.88 38.15
CA HIS A 11 -20.66 13.29 38.92
C HIS A 11 -21.10 11.90 38.39
N LYS A 12 -21.03 11.68 37.07
CA LYS A 12 -21.29 10.35 36.48
C LYS A 12 -20.20 9.33 36.80
N PHE A 13 -18.94 9.75 36.93
CA PHE A 13 -17.84 8.85 37.31
C PHE A 13 -17.88 8.48 38.79
N GLU A 14 -18.22 9.44 39.66
CA GLU A 14 -18.31 9.20 41.11
C GLU A 14 -19.52 8.32 41.48
N GLN A 15 -20.62 8.38 40.72
CA GLN A 15 -21.78 7.51 40.93
C GLN A 15 -21.68 6.11 40.29
N ALA A 16 -20.67 5.86 39.45
CA ALA A 16 -20.54 4.62 38.68
C ALA A 16 -19.52 3.62 39.24
N GLN A 17 -19.17 3.68 40.53
CA GLN A 17 -18.43 2.57 41.16
C GLN A 17 -19.40 1.41 41.41
N PRO A 18 -19.25 0.25 40.73
CA PRO A 18 -20.04 -0.92 41.08
C PRO A 18 -19.69 -1.33 42.52
N PRO A 19 -20.66 -1.75 43.34
CA PRO A 19 -20.37 -2.22 44.68
C PRO A 19 -19.39 -3.40 44.60
N LEU A 20 -18.33 -3.36 45.42
CA LEU A 20 -17.40 -4.49 45.54
C LEU A 20 -18.20 -5.77 45.83
N PRO A 21 -18.00 -6.85 45.06
CA PRO A 21 -18.66 -8.13 45.32
C PRO A 21 -18.41 -8.55 46.77
N ASP A 22 -19.46 -8.96 47.49
CA ASP A 22 -19.40 -9.21 48.94
C ASP A 22 -18.27 -10.17 49.36
N GLY A 23 -17.88 -11.09 48.47
CA GLY A 23 -16.77 -12.04 48.69
C GLY A 23 -15.36 -11.44 48.71
N LEU A 24 -15.19 -10.18 48.30
CA LEU A 24 -13.91 -9.46 48.27
C LEU A 24 -13.83 -8.33 49.30
N ARG A 25 -14.86 -8.16 50.14
CA ARG A 25 -14.81 -7.20 51.26
C ARG A 25 -13.80 -7.66 52.31
N ALA A 26 -13.00 -6.74 52.82
CA ALA A 26 -11.89 -7.01 53.74
C ALA A 26 -12.32 -7.79 54.99
N GLU A 27 -13.46 -7.46 55.59
CA GLU A 27 -14.05 -8.21 56.72
C GLU A 27 -14.40 -9.67 56.36
N CYS A 28 -14.91 -9.95 55.16
CA CYS A 28 -15.28 -11.30 54.73
C CYS A 28 -14.04 -12.17 54.45
N LEU A 29 -12.98 -11.57 53.88
CA LEU A 29 -11.68 -12.23 53.68
C LEU A 29 -11.00 -12.53 55.02
N LYS A 30 -11.06 -11.59 55.97
CA LYS A 30 -10.51 -11.76 57.32
C LYS A 30 -11.23 -12.87 58.10
N GLN A 31 -12.56 -12.96 58.01
CA GLN A 31 -13.32 -14.06 58.61
C GLN A 31 -13.04 -15.43 57.94
N ARG A 32 -12.87 -15.47 56.61
CA ARG A 32 -12.55 -16.73 55.88
C ARG A 32 -11.17 -17.29 56.20
N ILE A 33 -10.16 -16.43 56.36
CA ILE A 33 -8.81 -16.83 56.77
C ILE A 33 -8.83 -17.34 58.22
N LEU A 34 -9.56 -16.66 59.12
CA LEU A 34 -9.69 -17.06 60.53
C LEU A 34 -10.46 -18.37 60.72
N LYS A 35 -11.43 -18.68 59.85
CA LYS A 35 -12.25 -19.91 59.94
C LYS A 35 -11.62 -21.15 59.29
N LYS A 36 -10.43 -21.06 58.67
CA LYS A 36 -9.75 -22.18 57.97
C LYS A 36 -10.66 -22.97 57.01
N GLU A 37 -11.59 -22.29 56.32
CA GLU A 37 -12.47 -22.98 55.36
C GLU A 37 -11.65 -23.49 54.15
N SER A 38 -11.73 -24.80 53.91
CA SER A 38 -11.00 -25.49 52.84
C SER A 38 -11.45 -25.02 51.47
N HIS A 39 -10.50 -24.61 50.64
CA HIS A 39 -10.76 -24.17 49.27
C HIS A 39 -11.04 -25.37 48.36
N LYS A 40 -11.93 -25.20 47.38
CA LYS A 40 -12.19 -26.20 46.33
C LYS A 40 -10.94 -26.28 45.43
N VAL A 41 -10.07 -27.25 45.70
CA VAL A 41 -8.91 -27.55 44.85
C VAL A 41 -9.43 -28.17 43.56
N ILE A 42 -9.18 -27.52 42.43
CA ILE A 42 -9.38 -28.13 41.11
C ILE A 42 -8.28 -29.19 40.94
N ALA A 43 -8.65 -30.46 40.97
CA ALA A 43 -7.70 -31.56 40.80
C ALA A 43 -7.20 -31.60 39.35
N MET A 44 -5.90 -31.34 39.15
CA MET A 44 -5.23 -31.66 37.89
C MET A 44 -4.93 -33.18 37.84
N PRO A 45 -5.18 -33.86 36.71
CA PRO A 45 -4.88 -35.28 36.59
C PRO A 45 -3.37 -35.55 36.69
N LYS A 46 -3.01 -36.55 37.50
CA LYS A 46 -1.61 -37.02 37.67
C LYS A 46 -1.12 -37.64 36.36
N ARG A 47 -0.10 -37.01 35.75
CA ARG A 47 0.62 -37.53 34.59
C ARG A 47 1.48 -38.73 35.00
N THR A 48 1.23 -39.88 34.39
CA THR A 48 2.02 -41.09 34.57
C THR A 48 3.43 -40.93 34.00
N SER A 49 4.38 -41.41 34.80
CA SER A 49 5.82 -41.42 34.59
C SER A 49 6.20 -42.37 33.45
N ARG A 50 6.80 -41.83 32.36
CA ARG A 50 7.81 -42.50 31.48
C ARG A 50 8.20 -41.68 30.23
N TYR A 51 8.55 -40.39 30.36
CA TYR A 51 9.20 -39.63 29.25
C TYR A 51 10.13 -38.53 29.78
N LYS A 52 10.99 -38.84 30.74
CA LYS A 52 12.03 -37.92 31.24
C LYS A 52 13.42 -38.52 31.03
N ALA A 53 13.98 -38.23 29.86
CA ALA A 53 15.42 -38.25 29.61
C ALA A 53 15.80 -37.31 28.45
N TRP A 54 14.87 -37.00 27.53
CA TRP A 54 15.16 -36.16 26.36
C TRP A 54 14.69 -34.70 26.47
N ALA A 55 13.82 -34.36 27.43
CA ALA A 55 13.27 -33.00 27.56
C ALA A 55 14.12 -32.03 28.42
N VAL A 56 15.04 -32.55 29.24
CA VAL A 56 15.86 -31.70 30.13
C VAL A 56 17.07 -31.10 29.40
N THR A 57 17.59 -31.79 28.38
CA THR A 57 18.68 -31.27 27.54
C THR A 57 18.23 -30.10 26.66
N ALA A 58 16.97 -30.10 26.19
CA ALA A 58 16.41 -29.01 25.39
C ALA A 58 16.10 -27.76 26.23
N ALA A 59 15.62 -27.91 27.47
CA ALA A 59 15.32 -26.78 28.34
C ALA A 59 16.60 -26.08 28.85
N CYS A 60 17.68 -26.83 29.11
CA CYS A 60 18.99 -26.23 29.44
C CYS A 60 19.65 -25.58 28.22
N LEU A 61 19.43 -26.07 26.99
CA LEU A 61 19.91 -25.39 25.78
C LEU A 61 19.16 -24.07 25.53
N VAL A 62 17.85 -24.00 25.78
CA VAL A 62 17.09 -22.74 25.64
C VAL A 62 17.48 -21.72 26.71
N MET A 63 17.74 -22.15 27.96
CA MET A 63 18.18 -21.23 29.02
C MET A 63 19.67 -20.85 28.92
N VAL A 64 20.54 -21.72 28.42
CA VAL A 64 21.95 -21.37 28.14
C VAL A 64 22.06 -20.53 26.88
N CYS A 65 21.16 -20.67 25.89
CA CYS A 65 21.02 -19.69 24.81
C CYS A 65 20.52 -18.34 25.34
N ALA A 66 19.56 -18.30 26.27
CA ALA A 66 19.10 -17.04 26.87
C ALA A 66 20.17 -16.36 27.77
N ALA A 67 21.03 -17.13 28.44
CA ALA A 67 22.12 -16.59 29.26
C ALA A 67 23.40 -16.27 28.46
N ALA A 68 23.61 -16.90 27.29
CA ALA A 68 24.66 -16.53 26.35
C ALA A 68 24.28 -15.36 25.40
N VAL A 69 23.03 -14.89 25.46
CA VAL A 69 22.56 -13.64 24.81
C VAL A 69 22.98 -12.39 25.61
N GLY A 70 23.64 -12.55 26.76
CA GLY A 70 24.26 -11.47 27.53
C GLY A 70 25.56 -10.90 26.95
N ALA A 71 25.99 -11.29 25.75
CA ALA A 71 27.13 -10.70 25.07
C ALA A 71 26.91 -10.66 23.54
N GLY A 72 26.45 -9.53 23.03
CA GLY A 72 26.79 -9.05 21.68
C GLY A 72 26.37 -9.87 20.47
N ALA A 73 25.27 -10.63 20.50
CA ALA A 73 24.71 -11.23 19.28
C ALA A 73 23.69 -10.26 18.66
N SER A 74 24.15 -9.43 17.72
CA SER A 74 23.29 -8.57 16.93
C SER A 74 22.21 -9.41 16.22
N TRP A 75 20.95 -8.98 16.34
CA TRP A 75 19.82 -9.51 15.56
C TRP A 75 20.05 -9.36 14.03
N TYR A 76 21.05 -8.55 13.66
CA TYR A 76 21.41 -8.15 12.31
C TYR A 76 22.83 -8.61 12.00
N GLY A 77 22.98 -9.52 11.03
CA GLY A 77 24.30 -9.90 10.46
C GLY A 77 24.87 -8.87 9.49
N VAL A 78 24.65 -7.57 9.76
CA VAL A 78 24.92 -6.43 8.87
C VAL A 78 25.16 -5.19 9.74
N PRO A 79 25.98 -4.20 9.33
CA PRO A 79 26.04 -2.89 9.99
C PRO A 79 24.72 -2.14 9.75
N VAL A 80 23.73 -2.45 10.58
CA VAL A 80 22.42 -1.80 10.70
C VAL A 80 22.25 -1.63 12.19
N ASP A 81 22.19 -0.39 12.66
CA ASP A 81 21.98 -0.14 14.09
C ASP A 81 20.51 -0.48 14.38
N GLY A 82 20.28 -1.58 15.10
CA GLY A 82 19.01 -1.83 15.75
C GLY A 82 18.92 -1.04 17.06
N PHE A 83 17.72 -0.78 17.54
CA PHE A 83 17.50 -0.11 18.82
C PHE A 83 17.14 -1.12 19.90
N GLN A 84 17.77 -0.99 21.07
CA GLN A 84 17.52 -1.85 22.24
C GLN A 84 16.54 -1.20 23.23
N SER A 85 16.23 0.08 23.06
CA SER A 85 15.29 0.80 23.93
C SER A 85 14.71 2.04 23.24
N ALA A 86 13.57 2.52 23.76
CA ALA A 86 12.94 3.75 23.31
C ALA A 86 13.86 4.98 23.50
N ALA A 87 14.61 5.04 24.61
CA ALA A 87 15.54 6.13 24.88
C ALA A 87 16.66 6.22 23.82
N GLN A 88 17.18 5.07 23.37
CA GLN A 88 18.18 5.03 22.30
C GLN A 88 17.59 5.54 20.97
N LEU A 89 16.37 5.12 20.64
CA LEU A 89 15.67 5.57 19.44
C LEU A 89 15.45 7.09 19.49
N THR A 90 14.86 7.61 20.57
CA THR A 90 14.60 9.03 20.77
C THR A 90 15.88 9.87 20.66
N ALA A 91 16.99 9.41 21.27
CA ALA A 91 18.25 10.13 21.21
C ALA A 91 18.80 10.22 19.77
N VAL A 92 18.67 9.14 18.99
CA VAL A 92 19.09 9.13 17.59
C VAL A 92 18.18 9.99 16.73
N THR A 93 16.86 9.85 16.84
CA THR A 93 15.90 10.62 16.04
C THR A 93 15.97 12.11 16.32
N ALA A 94 16.17 12.52 17.58
CA ALA A 94 16.30 13.92 17.96
C ALA A 94 17.55 14.62 17.38
N ALA A 95 18.58 13.86 17.01
CA ALA A 95 19.80 14.36 16.39
C ALA A 95 19.72 14.42 14.85
N MET A 96 18.63 13.95 14.25
CA MET A 96 18.46 13.93 12.80
C MET A 96 18.06 15.30 12.24
N THR A 97 18.44 15.54 10.99
CA THR A 97 18.04 16.71 10.22
C THR A 97 16.60 16.53 9.71
N PRO A 98 15.73 17.54 9.85
CA PRO A 98 14.43 17.53 9.20
C PRO A 98 14.55 17.30 7.68
N VAL A 99 13.57 16.64 7.10
CA VAL A 99 13.47 16.55 5.64
C VAL A 99 12.88 17.88 5.14
N ASP A 100 13.57 18.53 4.20
CA ASP A 100 13.02 19.69 3.52
C ASP A 100 12.05 19.22 2.43
N THR A 101 10.76 19.53 2.61
CA THR A 101 9.71 19.22 1.63
C THR A 101 9.48 20.44 0.73
N GLY A 102 10.56 20.98 0.16
CA GLY A 102 10.55 22.21 -0.63
C GLY A 102 9.45 22.26 -1.70
N GLU A 103 9.13 23.47 -2.16
CA GLU A 103 8.13 23.68 -3.21
C GLU A 103 8.49 22.88 -4.47
N ALA A 104 7.58 22.02 -4.92
CA ALA A 104 7.75 21.31 -6.18
C ALA A 104 7.73 22.34 -7.32
N GLY A 105 8.89 22.59 -7.93
CA GLY A 105 9.01 23.37 -9.15
C GLY A 105 8.30 22.70 -10.34
N CYS A 106 8.31 23.35 -11.50
CA CYS A 106 7.78 22.79 -12.75
C CYS A 106 8.32 21.38 -12.99
N ALA A 107 7.45 20.46 -13.45
CA ALA A 107 7.80 19.07 -13.67
C ALA A 107 8.95 18.95 -14.69
N GLU A 108 10.09 18.43 -14.25
CA GLU A 108 11.15 17.97 -15.14
C GLU A 108 10.68 16.70 -15.85
N ALA A 109 11.09 16.49 -17.10
CA ALA A 109 10.80 15.25 -17.81
C ALA A 109 11.35 14.05 -17.02
N THR A 110 10.49 13.09 -16.69
CA THR A 110 10.88 11.90 -15.93
C THR A 110 10.65 10.61 -16.70
N THR A 111 11.36 9.56 -16.31
CA THR A 111 11.11 8.20 -16.79
C THR A 111 10.64 7.34 -15.63
N VAL A 112 9.41 6.83 -15.74
CA VAL A 112 8.79 5.94 -14.77
C VAL A 112 8.85 4.51 -15.29
N LEU A 113 9.35 3.58 -14.48
CA LEU A 113 9.37 2.16 -14.80
C LEU A 113 8.18 1.45 -14.15
N THR A 114 7.29 0.91 -14.96
CA THR A 114 6.21 0.01 -14.53
C THR A 114 6.66 -1.43 -14.68
N LYS A 115 6.98 -2.08 -13.55
CA LYS A 115 7.43 -3.46 -13.51
C LYS A 115 6.48 -4.34 -12.72
N GLN A 116 5.83 -5.28 -13.40
CA GLN A 116 5.08 -6.35 -12.73
C GLN A 116 6.06 -7.28 -12.01
N GLN A 117 5.73 -7.62 -10.76
CA GLN A 117 6.56 -8.48 -9.92
C GLN A 117 5.91 -9.85 -9.81
N PRO A 118 6.55 -10.93 -10.30
CA PRO A 118 5.97 -12.26 -10.25
C PRO A 118 5.59 -12.68 -8.82
N GLY A 119 4.34 -13.10 -8.64
CA GLY A 119 3.80 -13.49 -7.34
C GLY A 119 3.48 -12.32 -6.41
N VAL A 120 3.43 -11.09 -6.92
CA VAL A 120 2.87 -9.92 -6.24
C VAL A 120 1.71 -9.41 -7.09
N GLN A 121 0.51 -9.45 -6.54
CA GLN A 121 -0.61 -8.72 -7.14
C GLN A 121 -0.47 -7.26 -6.74
N GLN A 122 -0.15 -6.42 -7.72
CA GLN A 122 0.02 -4.99 -7.50
C GLN A 122 -1.34 -4.33 -7.30
N MET A 123 -1.35 -3.25 -6.54
CA MET A 123 -2.52 -2.41 -6.40
C MET A 123 -2.77 -1.66 -7.71
N GLU A 124 -4.04 -1.62 -8.14
CA GLU A 124 -4.45 -0.90 -9.35
C GLU A 124 -5.71 -0.10 -9.07
N ARG A 125 -6.00 0.92 -9.88
CA ARG A 125 -7.24 1.71 -9.70
C ARG A 125 -8.48 0.91 -10.02
N VAL A 126 -8.37 -0.05 -10.94
CA VAL A 126 -9.45 -0.98 -11.28
C VAL A 126 -8.91 -2.41 -11.20
N GLN A 127 -9.64 -3.29 -10.54
CA GLN A 127 -9.36 -4.73 -10.56
C GLN A 127 -10.62 -5.54 -10.83
N THR A 128 -10.43 -6.68 -11.47
CA THR A 128 -11.47 -7.66 -11.74
C THR A 128 -11.32 -8.86 -10.80
N GLU A 129 -12.43 -9.32 -10.24
CA GLU A 129 -12.48 -10.52 -9.41
C GLU A 129 -13.91 -11.09 -9.45
N ASN A 130 -14.05 -12.40 -9.62
CA ASN A 130 -15.33 -13.12 -9.59
C ASN A 130 -16.45 -12.53 -10.48
N GLY A 131 -16.09 -11.98 -11.66
CA GLY A 131 -17.05 -11.39 -12.60
C GLY A 131 -17.44 -9.93 -12.31
N TYR A 132 -16.77 -9.29 -11.34
CA TYR A 132 -17.00 -7.88 -10.97
C TYR A 132 -15.74 -7.04 -11.20
N MET A 133 -15.94 -5.74 -11.42
CA MET A 133 -14.89 -4.73 -11.52
C MET A 133 -15.02 -3.76 -10.34
N TYR A 134 -13.92 -3.54 -9.63
CA TYR A 134 -13.83 -2.64 -8.48
C TYR A 134 -12.97 -1.44 -8.87
N TYR A 135 -13.59 -0.28 -9.03
CA TYR A 135 -12.91 0.96 -9.41
C TYR A 135 -12.78 1.89 -8.20
N ALA A 136 -11.56 2.11 -7.70
CA ALA A 136 -11.26 3.20 -6.75
C ALA A 136 -11.10 4.56 -7.44
N TYR A 137 -12.01 5.49 -7.15
CA TYR A 137 -12.05 6.81 -7.76
C TYR A 137 -12.15 7.92 -6.71
N SER A 138 -11.26 8.90 -6.83
CA SER A 138 -11.25 10.12 -6.02
C SER A 138 -11.75 11.27 -6.87
N ALA A 139 -12.93 11.78 -6.54
CA ALA A 139 -13.47 12.98 -7.17
C ALA A 139 -12.61 14.20 -6.84
N SER A 140 -12.55 15.17 -7.75
CA SER A 140 -11.80 16.41 -7.55
C SER A 140 -12.72 17.57 -7.13
N MET A 141 -13.96 17.58 -7.60
CA MET A 141 -14.93 18.66 -7.42
C MET A 141 -16.08 18.29 -6.47
N ALA A 142 -16.29 17.02 -6.16
CA ALA A 142 -17.43 16.60 -5.35
C ALA A 142 -17.20 16.88 -3.85
N GLU A 143 -18.13 17.62 -3.23
CA GLU A 143 -18.11 17.91 -1.78
C GLU A 143 -18.50 16.70 -0.91
N LYS A 144 -19.26 15.75 -1.48
CA LYS A 144 -19.66 14.49 -0.86
C LYS A 144 -19.29 13.33 -1.77
N GLY A 145 -18.97 12.18 -1.18
CA GLY A 145 -18.64 10.99 -1.97
C GLY A 145 -17.33 11.14 -2.75
N ARG A 146 -16.38 11.93 -2.23
CA ARG A 146 -15.08 12.15 -2.87
C ARG A 146 -14.34 10.84 -3.12
N ASN A 147 -14.19 10.03 -2.07
CA ASN A 147 -13.44 8.78 -2.13
C ASN A 147 -14.40 7.60 -2.11
N CYS A 148 -14.62 7.01 -3.28
CA CYS A 148 -15.57 5.91 -3.45
C CYS A 148 -14.93 4.75 -4.23
N VAL A 149 -15.44 3.54 -3.98
CA VAL A 149 -15.22 2.39 -4.86
C VAL A 149 -16.50 2.04 -5.57
N TYR A 150 -16.46 2.09 -6.90
CA TYR A 150 -17.58 1.74 -7.76
C TYR A 150 -17.47 0.28 -8.18
N VAL A 151 -18.53 -0.49 -7.97
CA VAL A 151 -18.57 -1.92 -8.29
C VAL A 151 -19.44 -2.11 -9.53
N PHE A 152 -18.88 -2.69 -10.59
CA PHE A 152 -19.59 -3.00 -11.82
C PHE A 152 -19.62 -4.51 -12.05
N GLU A 153 -20.63 -5.00 -12.75
CA GLU A 153 -20.69 -6.38 -13.23
C GLU A 153 -20.07 -6.46 -14.63
N ALA A 154 -19.07 -7.33 -14.83
CA ALA A 154 -18.25 -7.35 -16.04
C ALA A 154 -19.02 -7.81 -17.29
N SER A 155 -19.82 -8.87 -17.17
CA SER A 155 -20.58 -9.48 -18.26
C SER A 155 -21.96 -8.84 -18.51
N SER A 156 -22.31 -7.81 -17.72
CA SER A 156 -23.59 -7.11 -17.82
C SER A 156 -23.59 -6.08 -18.96
N ASN A 157 -24.76 -5.82 -19.54
CA ASN A 157 -24.95 -4.61 -20.36
C ASN A 157 -25.23 -3.35 -19.53
N ARG A 158 -25.34 -3.51 -18.20
CA ARG A 158 -25.50 -2.38 -17.28
C ARG A 158 -24.26 -1.48 -17.32
N GLN A 159 -24.48 -0.19 -17.53
CA GLN A 159 -23.43 0.83 -17.54
C GLN A 159 -23.19 1.39 -16.14
N GLN A 160 -24.25 1.61 -15.37
CA GLN A 160 -24.18 2.14 -14.01
C GLN A 160 -23.58 1.13 -13.03
N PRO A 161 -22.91 1.59 -11.95
CA PRO A 161 -22.42 0.71 -10.90
C PRO A 161 -23.58 -0.10 -10.30
N LEU A 162 -23.28 -1.35 -9.96
CA LEU A 162 -24.14 -2.23 -9.19
C LEU A 162 -24.28 -1.73 -7.74
N THR A 163 -23.17 -1.26 -7.16
CA THR A 163 -23.12 -0.62 -5.85
C THR A 163 -21.96 0.36 -5.78
N VAL A 164 -22.00 1.24 -4.79
CA VAL A 164 -20.93 2.20 -4.49
C VAL A 164 -20.57 2.05 -3.03
N ILE A 165 -19.29 1.82 -2.75
CA ILE A 165 -18.74 1.87 -1.40
C ILE A 165 -18.29 3.31 -1.16
N GLU A 166 -19.06 4.05 -0.38
CA GLU A 166 -18.83 5.47 -0.13
C GLU A 166 -17.88 5.70 1.05
N ASN A 167 -17.21 6.86 1.05
CA ASN A 167 -16.40 7.35 2.16
C ASN A 167 -15.32 6.37 2.63
N VAL A 168 -14.71 5.66 1.67
CA VAL A 168 -13.67 4.65 1.97
C VAL A 168 -12.38 5.25 2.55
N ALA A 169 -12.22 6.57 2.44
CA ALA A 169 -11.14 7.33 3.06
C ALA A 169 -11.56 8.78 3.34
N PRO A 170 -10.90 9.49 4.27
CA PRO A 170 -11.16 10.90 4.54
C PRO A 170 -10.99 11.78 3.31
N ALA A 171 -11.70 12.91 3.25
CA ALA A 171 -11.74 13.77 2.06
C ALA A 171 -10.37 14.34 1.66
N GLN A 172 -9.45 14.55 2.59
CA GLN A 172 -8.09 15.02 2.32
C GLN A 172 -7.16 13.95 1.73
N ALA A 173 -7.59 12.68 1.71
CA ALA A 173 -6.82 11.58 1.12
C ALA A 173 -7.22 11.36 -0.34
N THR A 174 -6.31 10.78 -1.11
CA THR A 174 -6.54 10.36 -2.50
C THR A 174 -6.37 8.86 -2.62
N LEU A 175 -7.35 8.19 -3.22
CA LEU A 175 -7.30 6.74 -3.46
C LEU A 175 -6.13 6.42 -4.39
N GLN A 176 -5.36 5.42 -3.99
CA GLN A 176 -4.25 4.89 -4.78
C GLN A 176 -4.69 3.69 -5.61
N GLY A 177 -5.66 2.92 -5.10
CA GLY A 177 -6.25 1.80 -5.81
C GLY A 177 -6.89 0.77 -4.88
N VAL A 178 -7.16 -0.39 -5.46
CA VAL A 178 -7.72 -1.57 -4.81
C VAL A 178 -6.88 -2.82 -5.09
N ILE A 179 -7.08 -3.81 -4.23
CA ILE A 179 -6.68 -5.20 -4.47
C ILE A 179 -7.92 -6.06 -4.19
N ALA A 180 -8.43 -6.73 -5.22
CA ALA A 180 -9.52 -7.70 -5.09
C ALA A 180 -8.95 -9.12 -5.04
N HIS A 181 -9.36 -9.93 -4.08
CA HIS A 181 -8.80 -11.27 -3.89
C HIS A 181 -9.83 -12.21 -3.22
N GLY A 182 -10.39 -13.12 -4.00
CA GLY A 182 -11.50 -13.97 -3.57
C GLY A 182 -12.70 -13.11 -3.15
N GLU A 183 -13.15 -13.30 -1.91
CA GLU A 183 -14.26 -12.55 -1.32
C GLU A 183 -13.80 -11.33 -0.53
N ARG A 184 -12.62 -10.78 -0.82
CA ARG A 184 -12.05 -9.64 -0.09
C ARG A 184 -11.62 -8.53 -1.02
N LEU A 185 -11.78 -7.30 -0.53
CA LEU A 185 -11.35 -6.09 -1.19
C LEU A 185 -10.55 -5.24 -0.22
N ALA A 186 -9.28 -5.00 -0.56
CA ALA A 186 -8.46 -4.01 0.11
C ALA A 186 -8.53 -2.69 -0.68
N VAL A 187 -8.82 -1.59 0.00
CA VAL A 187 -8.92 -0.25 -0.58
C VAL A 187 -7.89 0.64 0.12
N LEU A 188 -7.04 1.31 -0.65
CA LEU A 188 -5.96 2.10 -0.10
C LEU A 188 -6.02 3.55 -0.58
N ALA A 189 -5.84 4.47 0.38
CA ALA A 189 -5.74 5.89 0.13
C ALA A 189 -4.49 6.48 0.77
N ARG A 190 -3.95 7.52 0.12
CA ARG A 190 -2.79 8.28 0.55
C ARG A 190 -3.24 9.65 1.04
N GLY A 191 -2.94 9.97 2.29
CA GLY A 191 -2.87 11.35 2.78
C GLY A 191 -1.43 11.89 2.71
N GLU A 192 -1.24 13.11 3.18
CA GLU A 192 0.06 13.81 3.16
C GLU A 192 1.15 13.06 3.94
N ASN A 193 0.82 12.56 5.14
CA ASN A 193 1.74 11.79 5.97
C ASN A 193 1.05 10.59 6.67
N CYS A 194 0.00 10.06 6.04
CA CYS A 194 -0.78 8.94 6.54
C CYS A 194 -1.26 8.07 5.37
N THR A 195 -1.34 6.77 5.58
CA THR A 195 -1.92 5.80 4.64
C THR A 195 -3.16 5.19 5.27
N TYR A 196 -4.27 5.20 4.54
CA TYR A 196 -5.52 4.58 4.96
C TYR A 196 -5.69 3.28 4.19
N LEU A 197 -5.91 2.18 4.92
CA LEU A 197 -6.26 0.89 4.36
C LEU A 197 -7.60 0.45 4.95
N ARG A 198 -8.52 0.05 4.08
CA ARG A 198 -9.81 -0.53 4.46
C ARG A 198 -9.93 -1.90 3.85
N ILE A 199 -10.31 -2.89 4.65
CA ILE A 199 -10.57 -4.26 4.18
C ILE A 199 -12.06 -4.52 4.24
N TYR A 200 -12.65 -4.90 3.11
CA TYR A 200 -14.06 -5.25 2.99
C TYR A 200 -14.23 -6.73 2.67
N SER A 201 -15.30 -7.33 3.19
CA SER A 201 -15.90 -8.52 2.59
C SER A 201 -16.70 -8.10 1.37
N ILE A 202 -16.48 -8.79 0.26
CA ILE A 202 -17.23 -8.66 -1.00
C ILE A 202 -17.87 -10.00 -1.40
N ALA A 203 -18.13 -10.88 -0.42
CA ALA A 203 -18.87 -12.12 -0.64
C ALA A 203 -20.26 -11.87 -1.26
N GLU A 204 -20.87 -10.73 -0.90
CA GLU A 204 -22.05 -10.17 -1.57
C GLU A 204 -21.66 -8.81 -2.18
N PRO A 205 -21.30 -8.75 -3.48
CA PRO A 205 -20.78 -7.53 -4.11
C PRO A 205 -21.74 -6.35 -4.09
N THR A 206 -23.06 -6.56 -4.00
CA THR A 206 -24.09 -5.53 -3.84
C THR A 206 -24.07 -4.89 -2.46
N LYS A 207 -23.54 -5.59 -1.45
CA LYS A 207 -23.52 -5.17 -0.04
C LYS A 207 -22.17 -5.44 0.62
N PRO A 208 -21.08 -4.74 0.21
CA PRO A 208 -19.79 -4.89 0.83
C PRO A 208 -19.82 -4.54 2.33
N VAL A 209 -19.09 -5.28 3.15
CA VAL A 209 -19.05 -5.08 4.61
C VAL A 209 -17.63 -4.74 5.05
N LEU A 210 -17.43 -3.61 5.72
CA LEU A 210 -16.15 -3.24 6.29
C LEU A 210 -15.75 -4.22 7.41
N LEU A 211 -14.59 -4.84 7.27
CA LEU A 211 -14.02 -5.76 8.25
C LEU A 211 -12.98 -5.08 9.14
N SER A 212 -12.17 -4.19 8.56
CA SER A 212 -11.05 -3.56 9.24
C SER A 212 -10.73 -2.18 8.68
N ALA A 213 -10.47 -1.24 9.59
CA ALA A 213 -10.03 0.10 9.29
C ALA A 213 -8.63 0.34 9.88
N ILE A 214 -7.65 0.54 9.00
CA ILE A 214 -6.25 0.66 9.34
C ILE A 214 -5.70 2.00 8.88
N GLU A 215 -4.94 2.67 9.73
CA GLU A 215 -4.17 3.86 9.39
C GLU A 215 -2.70 3.60 9.69
N GLN A 216 -1.81 3.95 8.79
CA GLN A 216 -0.38 3.74 8.92
C GLN A 216 0.34 5.07 8.79
N SER A 217 1.32 5.30 9.67
CA SER A 217 2.22 6.45 9.56
C SER A 217 2.90 6.51 8.20
N GLY A 218 2.88 7.69 7.58
CA GLY A 218 3.50 7.98 6.30
C GLY A 218 2.58 7.84 5.10
N ALA A 219 2.93 8.54 4.03
CA ALA A 219 2.24 8.48 2.75
C ALA A 219 2.59 7.19 2.00
N CYS A 220 1.60 6.48 1.47
CA CYS A 220 1.84 5.24 0.73
C CYS A 220 2.71 5.50 -0.50
N VAL A 221 3.73 4.66 -0.67
CA VAL A 221 4.61 4.66 -1.83
C VAL A 221 4.34 3.43 -2.69
N GLN A 222 4.17 2.26 -2.06
CA GLN A 222 3.86 1.03 -2.77
C GLN A 222 3.02 0.10 -1.90
N ALA A 223 2.07 -0.59 -2.52
CA ALA A 223 1.32 -1.67 -1.88
C ALA A 223 1.13 -2.85 -2.84
N GLY A 224 1.00 -4.05 -2.28
CA GLY A 224 0.71 -5.24 -3.06
C GLY A 224 0.38 -6.45 -2.19
N LEU A 225 -0.31 -7.42 -2.77
CA LEU A 225 -0.68 -8.67 -2.13
C LEU A 225 0.35 -9.76 -2.46
N VAL A 226 0.84 -10.43 -1.42
CA VAL A 226 1.69 -11.62 -1.52
C VAL A 226 1.10 -12.73 -0.65
N GLY A 227 0.64 -13.80 -1.30
CA GLY A 227 -0.18 -14.80 -0.61
C GLY A 227 -1.48 -14.16 -0.13
N GLU A 228 -1.75 -14.23 1.18
CA GLU A 228 -2.94 -13.63 1.79
C GLU A 228 -2.66 -12.29 2.48
N ASN A 229 -1.45 -11.74 2.32
CA ASN A 229 -1.02 -10.55 3.05
C ASN A 229 -0.86 -9.36 2.11
N VAL A 230 -1.57 -8.27 2.41
CA VAL A 230 -1.35 -6.96 1.82
C VAL A 230 -0.19 -6.32 2.57
N TYR A 231 0.88 -6.01 1.83
CA TYR A 231 2.02 -5.27 2.34
C TYR A 231 1.91 -3.81 1.90
N VAL A 232 2.12 -2.88 2.83
CA VAL A 232 2.04 -1.44 2.61
C VAL A 232 3.35 -0.78 3.00
N LEU A 233 4.04 -0.21 2.02
CA LEU A 233 5.25 0.57 2.18
C LEU A 233 4.92 2.06 2.16
N SER A 234 5.09 2.74 3.30
CA SER A 234 4.80 4.17 3.42
C SER A 234 6.06 4.97 3.74
N HIS A 235 6.17 6.17 3.19
CA HIS A 235 7.22 7.13 3.50
C HIS A 235 6.71 8.08 4.57
N PHE A 236 7.32 8.02 5.74
CA PHE A 236 6.91 8.78 6.91
C PHE A 236 7.98 9.81 7.25
N VAL A 237 7.70 11.08 6.99
CA VAL A 237 8.55 12.20 7.40
C VAL A 237 8.09 12.67 8.78
N PHE A 238 9.01 12.96 9.69
CA PHE A 238 8.66 13.39 11.04
C PHE A 238 9.53 14.57 11.49
N ASP A 239 9.00 15.36 12.42
CA ASP A 239 9.80 16.35 13.14
C ASP A 239 10.68 15.62 14.18
N PRO A 240 12.02 15.73 14.09
CA PRO A 240 12.97 15.15 15.05
C PRO A 240 12.60 15.40 16.52
N LYS A 241 11.96 16.53 16.81
CA LYS A 241 11.66 16.99 18.18
C LYS A 241 10.23 16.68 18.62
N ALA A 242 9.39 16.13 17.74
CA ALA A 242 8.01 15.78 18.08
C ALA A 242 7.90 14.41 18.77
N GLU A 243 6.93 14.30 19.69
CA GLU A 243 6.57 13.03 20.35
C GLU A 243 6.07 11.96 19.36
N GLN A 244 5.66 12.37 18.16
CA GLN A 244 5.13 11.50 17.10
C GLN A 244 6.23 10.93 16.17
N SER A 245 7.50 11.00 16.56
CA SER A 245 8.65 10.50 15.78
C SER A 245 8.74 8.98 15.69
N VAL A 246 7.90 8.22 16.42
CA VAL A 246 7.84 6.76 16.31
C VAL A 246 6.65 6.37 15.42
N PRO A 247 6.89 5.64 14.31
CA PRO A 247 5.82 5.24 13.40
C PRO A 247 4.84 4.31 14.10
N ALA A 248 3.59 4.37 13.66
CA ALA A 248 2.50 3.61 14.25
C ALA A 248 1.53 3.09 13.20
N LEU A 249 0.73 2.14 13.64
CA LEU A 249 -0.42 1.60 12.96
C LEU A 249 -1.64 1.78 13.87
N THR A 250 -2.68 2.43 13.40
CA THR A 250 -3.97 2.52 14.10
C THR A 250 -4.91 1.48 13.51
N VAL A 251 -5.36 0.51 14.30
CA VAL A 251 -6.30 -0.53 13.87
C VAL A 251 -7.61 -0.34 14.61
N ASN A 252 -8.68 -0.05 13.88
CA ASN A 252 -10.01 0.18 14.43
C ASN A 252 -10.02 1.19 15.61
N GLY A 253 -9.13 2.20 15.56
CA GLY A 253 -8.99 3.24 16.58
C GLY A 253 -7.91 2.98 17.64
N GLU A 254 -7.35 1.78 17.71
CA GLU A 254 -6.27 1.43 18.65
C GLU A 254 -4.89 1.68 18.03
N ILE A 255 -4.02 2.41 18.72
CA ILE A 255 -2.71 2.81 18.21
C ILE A 255 -1.63 1.82 18.67
N HIS A 256 -0.96 1.19 17.70
CA HIS A 256 0.18 0.29 17.90
C HIS A 256 1.45 0.97 17.38
N ARG A 257 2.32 1.39 18.29
CA ARG A 257 3.61 2.00 17.92
C ARG A 257 4.65 0.94 17.63
N ALA A 258 5.55 1.22 16.68
CA ALA A 258 6.70 0.38 16.42
C ALA A 258 7.57 0.25 17.67
N LEU A 259 7.91 -0.99 18.01
CA LEU A 259 8.88 -1.26 19.07
C LEU A 259 10.29 -0.95 18.55
N PRO A 260 11.20 -0.43 19.39
CA PRO A 260 12.58 -0.11 18.99
C PRO A 260 13.30 -1.26 18.27
N GLU A 261 13.10 -2.50 18.74
CA GLU A 261 13.68 -3.72 18.17
C GLU A 261 13.19 -4.05 16.75
N HIS A 262 12.03 -3.50 16.34
CA HIS A 262 11.43 -3.66 15.01
C HIS A 262 11.81 -2.51 14.05
N ILE A 263 12.66 -1.60 14.51
CA ILE A 263 13.19 -0.50 13.71
C ILE A 263 14.65 -0.77 13.39
N VAL A 264 14.99 -0.64 12.12
CA VAL A 264 16.35 -0.77 11.62
C VAL A 264 16.82 0.55 11.04
N ARG A 265 18.06 0.97 11.35
CA ARG A 265 18.62 2.21 10.82
C ARG A 265 19.59 1.96 9.67
N LEU A 266 19.39 2.65 8.54
CA LEU A 266 20.38 2.65 7.46
C LEU A 266 21.66 3.37 7.89
N ALA A 267 22.81 2.75 7.59
CA ALA A 267 24.11 3.34 7.88
C ALA A 267 24.25 4.70 7.18
N GLY A 268 24.71 5.72 7.92
CA GLY A 268 24.86 7.09 7.40
C GLY A 268 23.55 7.89 7.33
N ALA A 269 22.41 7.32 7.72
CA ALA A 269 21.16 8.05 7.76
C ALA A 269 21.20 9.19 8.78
N ASN A 270 20.99 10.42 8.28
CA ASN A 270 20.91 11.66 9.05
C ASN A 270 19.55 12.38 8.89
N GLN A 271 18.70 11.98 7.94
CA GLN A 271 17.39 12.58 7.71
C GLN A 271 16.27 11.93 8.53
N ALA A 272 15.37 12.76 9.08
CA ALA A 272 14.25 12.37 9.92
C ALA A 272 13.07 11.80 9.12
N GLN A 273 13.27 10.58 8.61
CA GLN A 273 12.27 9.85 7.86
C GLN A 273 12.36 8.34 8.09
N TYR A 274 11.23 7.66 7.91
CA TYR A 274 11.15 6.21 7.86
C TYR A 274 10.55 5.74 6.54
N THR A 275 10.92 4.54 6.13
CA THR A 275 10.00 3.67 5.40
C THR A 275 9.29 2.75 6.39
N VAL A 276 7.97 2.85 6.49
CA VAL A 276 7.14 2.02 7.37
C VAL A 276 6.60 0.83 6.58
N LEU A 277 6.64 -0.36 7.19
CA LEU A 277 6.22 -1.62 6.57
C LEU A 277 5.03 -2.22 7.32
N GLY A 278 3.83 -2.00 6.77
CA GLY A 278 2.59 -2.62 7.26
C GLY A 278 2.35 -3.96 6.61
N THR A 279 1.76 -4.87 7.38
CA THR A 279 1.26 -6.15 6.88
C THR A 279 -0.14 -6.38 7.41
N VAL A 280 -1.06 -6.72 6.52
CA VAL A 280 -2.46 -7.01 6.86
C VAL A 280 -2.89 -8.27 6.14
N ASN A 281 -3.41 -9.25 6.88
CA ASN A 281 -3.99 -10.43 6.28
C ASN A 281 -5.35 -10.05 5.66
N VAL A 282 -5.47 -10.17 4.34
CA VAL A 282 -6.65 -9.72 3.58
C VAL A 282 -7.90 -10.53 3.91
N GLN A 283 -7.73 -11.81 4.26
CA GLN A 283 -8.85 -12.71 4.57
C GLN A 283 -9.52 -12.39 5.89
N THR A 284 -8.73 -12.03 6.90
CA THR A 284 -9.21 -11.77 8.27
C THR A 284 -9.31 -10.29 8.60
N GLY A 285 -8.67 -9.41 7.83
CA GLY A 285 -8.54 -7.98 8.13
C GLY A 285 -7.60 -7.66 9.29
N LYS A 286 -6.91 -8.67 9.86
CA LYS A 286 -5.99 -8.50 10.98
C LYS A 286 -4.65 -7.95 10.50
N ALA A 287 -4.21 -6.85 11.10
CA ALA A 287 -2.86 -6.37 10.94
C ALA A 287 -1.86 -7.21 11.74
N ALA A 288 -0.60 -7.21 11.32
CA ALA A 288 0.48 -7.71 12.17
C ALA A 288 0.56 -6.87 13.46
N GLU A 289 0.86 -7.53 14.58
CA GLU A 289 1.01 -6.86 15.89
C GLU A 289 2.23 -5.92 15.90
N ASP A 290 3.24 -6.23 15.09
CA ASP A 290 4.50 -5.52 15.03
C ASP A 290 4.59 -4.60 13.81
N VAL A 291 4.77 -3.30 14.07
CA VAL A 291 5.09 -2.32 13.04
C VAL A 291 6.60 -2.31 12.79
N ALA A 292 7.00 -2.73 11.59
CA ALA A 292 8.39 -2.68 11.16
C ALA A 292 8.69 -1.35 10.46
N ALA A 293 9.89 -0.80 10.66
CA ALA A 293 10.31 0.42 9.97
C ALA A 293 11.81 0.49 9.70
N VAL A 294 12.17 1.24 8.65
CA VAL A 294 13.56 1.52 8.27
C VAL A 294 13.84 3.00 8.45
N LEU A 295 14.58 3.37 9.51
CA LEU A 295 15.01 4.75 9.75
C LEU A 295 16.07 5.18 8.73
N GLY A 296 15.84 6.34 8.10
CA GLY A 296 16.59 6.81 6.93
C GLY A 296 16.12 6.22 5.59
N GLY A 297 15.09 5.37 5.61
CA GLY A 297 14.45 4.87 4.41
C GLY A 297 13.63 5.96 3.72
N GLY A 298 13.68 6.00 2.39
CA GLY A 298 12.94 6.96 1.57
C GLY A 298 11.87 6.31 0.69
N PRO A 299 11.42 7.00 -0.38
CA PRO A 299 10.42 6.47 -1.30
C PRO A 299 10.97 5.44 -2.29
N LYS A 300 12.27 5.15 -2.30
CA LYS A 300 12.85 4.11 -3.16
C LYS A 300 12.57 2.73 -2.56
N VAL A 301 11.42 2.15 -2.89
CA VAL A 301 10.97 0.87 -2.35
C VAL A 301 10.59 -0.11 -3.46
N GLN A 302 10.73 -1.41 -3.19
CA GLN A 302 10.28 -2.46 -4.10
C GLN A 302 9.75 -3.67 -3.33
N LEU A 303 8.49 -4.03 -3.56
CA LEU A 303 7.91 -5.27 -3.06
C LEU A 303 8.15 -6.44 -4.05
N THR A 304 8.50 -7.60 -3.51
CA THR A 304 8.60 -8.88 -4.25
C THR A 304 7.91 -9.98 -3.46
N LYS A 305 7.67 -11.15 -4.08
CA LYS A 305 7.06 -12.30 -3.37
C LYS A 305 7.88 -12.83 -2.17
N LYS A 306 9.14 -12.41 -2.00
CA LYS A 306 10.05 -12.90 -0.96
C LYS A 306 10.42 -11.83 0.08
N ALA A 307 10.51 -10.58 -0.36
CA ALA A 307 11.03 -9.49 0.45
C ALA A 307 10.48 -8.12 0.01
N ALA A 308 10.42 -7.21 0.97
CA ALA A 308 10.33 -5.78 0.71
C ALA A 308 11.74 -5.17 0.73
N TYR A 309 12.06 -4.37 -0.27
CA TYR A 309 13.36 -3.73 -0.42
C TYR A 309 13.20 -2.23 -0.19
N VAL A 310 14.09 -1.64 0.60
CA VAL A 310 14.12 -0.23 0.95
C VAL A 310 15.50 0.32 0.59
N GLY A 311 15.55 1.24 -0.36
CA GLY A 311 16.74 1.99 -0.72
C GLY A 311 17.02 3.12 0.30
N ALA A 312 18.28 3.56 0.33
CA ALA A 312 18.64 4.76 1.09
C ALA A 312 18.11 6.03 0.43
N SER A 313 17.85 7.08 1.22
CA SER A 313 17.47 8.40 0.71
C SER A 313 18.61 9.06 -0.08
N GLY A 314 18.28 10.06 -0.90
CA GLY A 314 19.12 10.62 -1.96
C GLY A 314 20.51 11.11 -1.58
N ASP A 315 20.75 11.43 -0.30
CA ASP A 315 22.03 11.95 0.21
C ASP A 315 22.92 10.87 0.86
N ALA A 316 22.45 9.63 0.96
CA ALA A 316 23.28 8.55 1.45
C ALA A 316 24.35 8.22 0.41
N ASP A 317 25.60 8.27 0.83
CA ASP A 317 26.77 7.86 0.06
C ASP A 317 26.45 6.57 -0.73
N ARG A 318 26.83 6.52 -2.02
CA ARG A 318 26.44 5.47 -3.00
C ARG A 318 26.85 4.03 -2.59
N THR A 319 27.44 3.88 -1.41
CA THR A 319 27.92 2.68 -0.72
C THR A 319 26.91 2.08 0.28
N ALA A 320 25.87 2.82 0.69
CA ALA A 320 24.78 2.37 1.55
C ALA A 320 23.69 1.65 0.73
N TYR A 321 23.97 0.40 0.35
CA TYR A 321 22.99 -0.47 -0.30
C TYR A 321 21.91 -0.87 0.72
N GLY A 322 20.91 -0.01 0.95
CA GLY A 322 19.59 -0.25 1.56
C GLY A 322 19.38 -1.44 2.51
N VAL A 323 18.13 -1.88 2.61
CA VAL A 323 17.71 -3.03 3.43
C VAL A 323 16.71 -3.88 2.63
N LYS A 324 16.80 -5.20 2.78
CA LYS A 324 15.74 -6.14 2.42
C LYS A 324 15.13 -6.76 3.66
N TRP A 325 13.82 -6.71 3.73
CA TRP A 325 13.00 -7.31 4.76
C TRP A 325 12.38 -8.59 4.23
N ASN A 326 12.80 -9.75 4.74
CA ASN A 326 12.24 -11.04 4.30
C ASN A 326 10.81 -11.19 4.83
N LEU A 327 9.83 -11.40 3.93
CA LEU A 327 8.41 -11.44 4.29
C LEU A 327 8.03 -12.69 5.11
N LYS A 328 8.80 -13.78 5.01
CA LYS A 328 8.53 -15.04 5.73
C LYS A 328 9.22 -15.08 7.08
N SER A 329 10.52 -14.80 7.12
CA SER A 329 11.29 -14.86 8.36
C SER A 329 11.21 -13.58 9.18
N GLN A 330 10.67 -12.49 8.61
CA GLN A 330 10.65 -11.16 9.21
C GLN A 330 12.05 -10.67 9.61
N LYS A 331 13.08 -11.13 8.88
CA LYS A 331 14.48 -10.76 9.14
C LYS A 331 14.95 -9.74 8.11
N CYS A 332 15.68 -8.77 8.60
CA CYS A 332 16.34 -7.75 7.80
C CYS A 332 17.76 -8.18 7.40
N ALA A 333 18.17 -7.83 6.18
CA ALA A 333 19.55 -7.94 5.71
C ALA A 333 19.91 -6.77 4.77
N LYS A 334 21.20 -6.56 4.51
CA LYS A 334 21.66 -5.61 3.50
C LYS A 334 21.20 -6.06 2.12
N ILE A 335 20.87 -5.11 1.26
CA ILE A 335 20.74 -5.44 -0.16
C ILE A 335 22.13 -5.52 -0.78
N THR A 336 22.32 -6.44 -1.71
CA THR A 336 23.55 -6.52 -2.50
C THR A 336 23.58 -5.44 -3.58
N ARG A 337 24.77 -5.07 -4.07
CA ARG A 337 24.91 -4.14 -5.21
C ARG A 337 24.13 -4.62 -6.44
N ARG A 338 24.11 -5.94 -6.67
CA ARG A 338 23.33 -6.57 -7.76
C ARG A 338 21.83 -6.40 -7.56
N GLU A 339 21.32 -6.64 -6.35
CA GLU A 339 19.90 -6.41 -6.03
C GLU A 339 19.55 -4.92 -6.21
N ALA A 340 20.35 -4.01 -5.68
CA ALA A 340 20.13 -2.57 -5.82
C ALA A 340 20.06 -2.12 -7.30
N LYS A 341 21.01 -2.56 -8.13
CA LYS A 341 21.01 -2.28 -9.58
C LYS A 341 19.78 -2.86 -10.28
N THR A 342 19.36 -4.07 -9.91
CA THR A 342 18.24 -4.74 -10.58
C THR A 342 16.88 -4.15 -10.21
N LEU A 343 16.75 -3.59 -8.99
CA LEU A 343 15.47 -3.16 -8.44
C LEU A 343 15.25 -1.65 -8.53
N PHE A 344 16.31 -0.83 -8.45
CA PHE A 344 16.18 0.61 -8.31
C PHE A 344 16.83 1.44 -9.42
N GLN A 345 17.65 0.83 -10.28
CA GLN A 345 18.22 1.54 -11.42
C GLN A 345 17.34 1.31 -12.65
N LEU A 346 17.19 2.37 -13.45
CA LEU A 346 16.58 2.22 -14.76
C LEU A 346 17.43 1.26 -15.61
N PRO A 347 16.78 0.42 -16.43
CA PRO A 347 17.48 -0.49 -17.33
C PRO A 347 18.28 0.24 -18.42
N HIS A 348 17.95 1.50 -18.70
CA HIS A 348 18.60 2.37 -19.67
C HIS A 348 18.56 3.82 -19.21
N GLU A 349 19.63 4.58 -19.50
CA GLU A 349 19.68 6.02 -19.29
C GLU A 349 19.34 6.71 -20.61
N PHE A 350 18.16 7.33 -20.67
CA PHE A 350 17.77 8.14 -21.82
C PHE A 350 18.54 9.47 -21.82
N ALA A 351 18.72 10.05 -23.00
CA ALA A 351 19.27 11.39 -23.12
C ALA A 351 18.41 12.40 -22.34
N ALA A 352 19.04 13.39 -21.73
CA ALA A 352 18.32 14.49 -21.11
C ALA A 352 17.56 15.27 -22.19
N ASP A 353 16.24 15.14 -22.19
CA ASP A 353 15.32 15.77 -23.13
C ASP A 353 14.00 16.13 -22.43
N SER A 354 13.12 16.82 -23.15
CA SER A 354 11.80 17.24 -22.65
C SER A 354 10.74 16.14 -22.77
N THR A 355 11.14 14.86 -22.81
CA THR A 355 10.21 13.73 -23.02
C THR A 355 9.96 12.96 -21.72
N GLU A 356 8.72 13.02 -21.24
CA GLU A 356 8.23 12.16 -20.18
C GLU A 356 7.94 10.76 -20.73
N ARG A 357 8.31 9.71 -19.96
CA ARG A 357 8.23 8.31 -20.40
C ARG A 357 7.66 7.41 -19.32
N THR A 358 6.71 6.55 -19.71
CA THR A 358 6.31 5.39 -18.90
C THR A 358 6.72 4.11 -19.60
N LEU A 359 7.60 3.32 -18.97
CA LEU A 359 8.18 2.10 -19.51
C LEU A 359 7.54 0.85 -18.94
N TYR A 360 7.17 -0.07 -19.83
CA TYR A 360 6.60 -1.37 -19.53
C TYR A 360 7.54 -2.50 -19.98
N GLU A 361 7.87 -3.43 -19.09
CA GLU A 361 8.67 -4.62 -19.41
C GLU A 361 7.80 -5.70 -20.09
N MET A 362 8.21 -6.20 -21.27
CA MET A 362 7.41 -7.17 -22.07
C MET A 362 8.07 -8.53 -22.30
N GLY A 363 9.15 -8.84 -21.57
CA GLY A 363 9.83 -10.14 -21.63
C GLY A 363 10.86 -10.27 -22.76
N ASP A 364 10.66 -9.64 -23.91
CA ASP A 364 11.63 -9.58 -25.03
C ASP A 364 12.03 -8.16 -25.41
N GLY A 365 11.50 -7.16 -24.70
CA GLY A 365 11.75 -5.76 -24.97
C GLY A 365 10.97 -4.87 -24.00
N TRP A 366 10.77 -3.63 -24.44
CA TRP A 366 10.14 -2.56 -23.66
C TRP A 366 9.15 -1.79 -24.51
N LEU A 367 7.99 -1.48 -23.94
CA LEU A 367 7.06 -0.51 -24.49
C LEU A 367 7.21 0.79 -23.71
N SER A 368 7.31 1.90 -24.42
CA SER A 368 7.37 3.25 -23.86
C SER A 368 6.15 4.03 -24.34
N ILE A 369 5.43 4.64 -23.40
CA ILE A 369 4.47 5.70 -23.70
C ILE A 369 5.20 7.01 -23.46
N GLU A 370 5.30 7.85 -24.48
CA GLU A 370 6.15 9.03 -24.49
C GLU A 370 5.34 10.28 -24.76
N GLU A 371 5.62 11.35 -24.01
CA GLU A 371 5.04 12.68 -24.20
C GLU A 371 6.13 13.74 -24.18
N ASN A 372 6.19 14.56 -25.24
CA ASN A 372 7.06 15.71 -25.25
C ASN A 372 6.38 16.88 -24.53
N LEU A 373 6.97 17.34 -23.43
CA LEU A 373 6.40 18.39 -22.57
C LEU A 373 6.41 19.79 -23.21
N GLU A 374 7.17 20.02 -24.28
CA GLU A 374 7.18 21.30 -25.01
C GLU A 374 6.09 21.37 -26.08
N THR A 375 5.81 20.24 -26.73
CA THR A 375 4.88 20.17 -27.88
C THR A 375 3.57 19.46 -27.58
N ALA A 376 3.46 18.81 -26.41
CA ALA A 376 2.41 17.86 -26.04
C ALA A 376 2.26 16.67 -27.02
N ALA A 377 3.25 16.44 -27.90
CA ALA A 377 3.20 15.35 -28.85
C ALA A 377 3.40 14.01 -28.13
N GLN A 378 2.50 13.05 -28.39
CA GLN A 378 2.55 11.73 -27.79
C GLN A 378 2.89 10.63 -28.79
N SER A 379 3.64 9.64 -28.36
CA SER A 379 3.97 8.49 -29.19
C SER A 379 4.12 7.21 -28.37
N LEU A 380 3.96 6.08 -29.04
CA LEU A 380 4.28 4.77 -28.50
C LEU A 380 5.58 4.31 -29.14
N ALA A 381 6.57 3.94 -28.34
CA ALA A 381 7.85 3.45 -28.82
C ALA A 381 8.12 2.03 -28.31
N LEU A 382 8.55 1.16 -29.22
CA LEU A 382 8.89 -0.22 -28.93
C LEU A 382 10.41 -0.37 -29.02
N TYR A 383 11.00 -0.95 -27.98
CA TYR A 383 12.44 -1.19 -27.90
C TYR A 383 12.73 -2.68 -27.69
N ASP A 384 13.88 -3.15 -28.19
CA ASP A 384 14.41 -4.47 -27.83
C ASP A 384 15.03 -4.47 -26.42
N ARG A 385 15.60 -5.62 -25.99
CA ARG A 385 16.25 -5.73 -24.67
C ARG A 385 17.44 -4.79 -24.48
N ASP A 386 18.10 -4.39 -25.55
CA ASP A 386 19.28 -3.52 -25.56
C ASP A 386 18.93 -2.04 -25.83
N PHE A 387 17.63 -1.71 -25.78
CA PHE A 387 17.09 -0.37 -26.02
C PHE A 387 17.33 0.16 -27.44
N GLN A 388 17.46 -0.74 -28.43
CA GLN A 388 17.34 -0.34 -29.83
C GLN A 388 15.88 -0.14 -30.19
N LEU A 389 15.55 0.98 -30.84
CA LEU A 389 14.21 1.28 -31.30
C LEU A 389 13.80 0.29 -32.41
N LEU A 390 12.74 -0.46 -32.15
CA LEU A 390 12.16 -1.43 -33.09
C LEU A 390 11.04 -0.81 -33.92
N ASP A 391 10.17 -0.03 -33.26
CA ASP A 391 9.05 0.63 -33.91
C ASP A 391 8.62 1.87 -33.13
N ARG A 392 7.96 2.80 -33.81
CA ARG A 392 7.37 3.99 -33.20
C ARG A 392 6.07 4.34 -33.91
N LEU A 393 5.00 4.45 -33.13
CA LEU A 393 3.72 4.96 -33.57
C LEU A 393 3.51 6.36 -33.02
N GLN A 394 3.53 7.36 -33.90
CA GLN A 394 3.11 8.72 -33.56
C GLN A 394 1.60 8.73 -33.38
N LEU A 395 1.12 9.31 -32.27
CA LEU A 395 -0.32 9.48 -32.04
C LEU A 395 -0.73 10.85 -32.57
N GLU A 396 -1.57 10.85 -33.60
CA GLU A 396 -2.16 12.04 -34.21
C GLU A 396 -3.64 12.11 -33.81
N ASP A 397 -4.12 13.31 -33.45
CA ASP A 397 -5.51 13.61 -33.08
C ASP A 397 -6.11 12.85 -31.87
N VAL A 398 -5.29 12.08 -31.15
CA VAL A 398 -5.66 11.38 -29.92
C VAL A 398 -4.63 11.63 -28.83
N ALA A 399 -5.11 11.99 -27.64
CA ALA A 399 -4.32 12.04 -26.44
C ALA A 399 -4.59 10.79 -25.60
N VAL A 400 -3.54 10.19 -25.05
CA VAL A 400 -3.60 8.97 -24.25
C VAL A 400 -3.04 9.20 -22.85
N SER A 401 -3.54 8.44 -21.90
CA SER A 401 -2.96 8.33 -20.56
C SER A 401 -1.66 7.53 -20.61
N HIS A 402 -0.74 7.85 -19.70
CA HIS A 402 0.49 7.09 -19.47
C HIS A 402 0.27 5.76 -18.72
N ARG A 403 -0.98 5.43 -18.34
CA ARG A 403 -1.33 4.14 -17.72
C ARG A 403 -2.02 3.20 -18.70
N ALA A 404 -1.32 2.11 -19.03
CA ALA A 404 -1.87 1.02 -19.81
C ALA A 404 -2.55 -0.06 -18.95
N ALA A 405 -3.75 -0.45 -19.39
CA ALA A 405 -4.28 -1.77 -19.11
C ALA A 405 -3.62 -2.79 -20.04
N ILE A 406 -3.26 -3.95 -19.51
CA ILE A 406 -2.51 -4.98 -20.24
C ILE A 406 -3.25 -6.31 -20.12
N GLU A 407 -3.59 -6.90 -21.26
CA GLU A 407 -4.12 -8.27 -21.27
C GLU A 407 -2.96 -9.26 -21.13
N GLN A 408 -2.90 -9.93 -19.97
CA GLN A 408 -1.80 -10.84 -19.68
C GLN A 408 -1.69 -11.95 -20.73
N GLY A 409 -0.48 -12.12 -21.27
CA GLY A 409 -0.17 -13.14 -22.27
C GLY A 409 -0.54 -12.78 -23.72
N GLN A 410 -1.27 -11.70 -23.99
CA GLN A 410 -1.75 -11.40 -25.35
C GLN A 410 -1.10 -10.19 -26.05
N ARG A 411 -0.13 -9.51 -25.42
CA ARG A 411 0.52 -8.29 -25.99
C ARG A 411 -0.49 -7.27 -26.53
N VAL A 412 -1.69 -7.23 -25.93
CA VAL A 412 -2.73 -6.24 -26.19
C VAL A 412 -2.73 -5.26 -25.04
N PHE A 413 -2.83 -3.98 -25.39
CA PHE A 413 -2.76 -2.85 -24.49
C PHE A 413 -3.94 -1.94 -24.77
N ALA A 414 -4.52 -1.38 -23.70
CA ALA A 414 -5.52 -0.34 -23.79
C ALA A 414 -5.09 0.86 -22.96
N LEU A 415 -5.14 2.02 -23.56
CA LEU A 415 -4.86 3.30 -22.93
C LEU A 415 -6.16 4.07 -22.83
N PRO A 416 -6.53 4.60 -21.66
CA PRO A 416 -7.49 5.68 -21.60
C PRO A 416 -7.10 6.78 -22.57
N SER A 417 -8.06 7.29 -23.33
CA SER A 417 -7.77 8.27 -24.35
C SER A 417 -8.88 9.30 -24.48
N TYR A 418 -8.54 10.42 -25.10
CA TYR A 418 -9.54 11.35 -25.61
C TYR A 418 -9.15 11.89 -26.98
N THR A 419 -10.16 12.17 -27.78
CA THR A 419 -10.06 13.03 -28.97
C THR A 419 -10.75 14.35 -28.66
N ALA A 420 -10.43 15.43 -29.37
CA ALA A 420 -11.07 16.72 -29.15
C ALA A 420 -11.43 17.42 -30.46
N ASP A 421 -12.51 18.19 -30.42
CA ASP A 421 -12.83 19.18 -31.45
C ASP A 421 -12.85 20.59 -30.83
N ALA A 422 -13.34 21.58 -31.58
CA ALA A 422 -13.42 22.97 -31.12
C ALA A 422 -14.40 23.19 -29.96
N GLN A 423 -15.29 22.23 -29.66
CA GLN A 423 -16.36 22.36 -28.69
C GLN A 423 -16.09 21.53 -27.43
N GLN A 424 -15.58 20.31 -27.56
CA GLN A 424 -15.44 19.40 -26.43
C GLN A 424 -14.40 18.28 -26.63
N ARG A 425 -14.17 17.53 -25.55
CA ARG A 425 -13.38 16.29 -25.55
C ARG A 425 -14.32 15.09 -25.55
N TYR A 426 -13.89 14.02 -26.22
CA TYR A 426 -14.58 12.73 -26.29
C TYR A 426 -13.69 11.67 -25.67
N TYR A 427 -14.13 11.13 -24.53
CA TYR A 427 -13.35 10.18 -23.74
C TYR A 427 -13.63 8.73 -24.17
N GLY A 428 -12.64 7.86 -23.97
CA GLY A 428 -12.75 6.44 -24.30
C GLY A 428 -11.40 5.73 -24.15
N ALA A 429 -11.04 4.89 -25.13
CA ALA A 429 -9.78 4.16 -25.10
C ALA A 429 -9.15 3.94 -26.48
N THR A 430 -7.82 3.93 -26.50
CA THR A 430 -7.00 3.50 -27.63
C THR A 430 -6.47 2.11 -27.34
N VAL A 431 -6.83 1.14 -28.18
CA VAL A 431 -6.41 -0.26 -28.07
C VAL A 431 -5.42 -0.58 -29.20
N PHE A 432 -4.30 -1.17 -28.83
CA PHE A 432 -3.28 -1.62 -29.76
C PHE A 432 -2.69 -2.94 -29.31
N GLU A 433 -1.96 -3.58 -30.22
CA GLU A 433 -1.26 -4.82 -29.95
C GLU A 433 0.16 -4.76 -30.51
N ILE A 434 1.02 -5.66 -30.03
CA ILE A 434 2.36 -5.82 -30.59
C ILE A 434 2.43 -7.12 -31.39
N ARG A 435 2.60 -6.99 -32.71
CA ARG A 435 2.76 -8.11 -33.65
C ARG A 435 4.11 -8.00 -34.36
N GLN A 436 4.95 -9.04 -34.25
CA GLN A 436 6.22 -9.13 -34.96
C GLN A 436 7.09 -7.86 -34.84
N ASN A 437 7.29 -7.39 -33.60
CA ASN A 437 8.04 -6.17 -33.28
C ASN A 437 7.47 -4.88 -33.90
N LYS A 438 6.16 -4.85 -34.18
CA LYS A 438 5.45 -3.64 -34.59
C LYS A 438 4.27 -3.35 -33.69
N ILE A 439 4.02 -2.07 -33.46
CA ILE A 439 2.84 -1.55 -32.79
C ILE A 439 1.72 -1.46 -33.83
N VAL A 440 0.65 -2.22 -33.62
CA VAL A 440 -0.52 -2.24 -34.51
C VAL A 440 -1.70 -1.65 -33.76
N LEU A 441 -2.15 -0.48 -34.18
CA LEU A 441 -3.37 0.13 -33.68
C LEU A 441 -4.57 -0.74 -34.09
N LEU A 442 -5.31 -1.25 -33.11
CA LEU A 442 -6.50 -2.05 -33.35
C LEU A 442 -7.72 -1.16 -33.51
N LYS A 443 -7.92 -0.26 -32.54
CA LYS A 443 -9.12 0.56 -32.48
C LYS A 443 -8.94 1.74 -31.53
N THR A 444 -9.57 2.85 -31.85
CA THR A 444 -9.88 3.92 -30.89
C THR A 444 -11.38 3.95 -30.70
N VAL A 445 -11.83 3.86 -29.44
CA VAL A 445 -13.25 3.87 -29.07
C VAL A 445 -13.58 5.12 -28.29
N GLN A 446 -14.78 5.62 -28.49
CA GLN A 446 -15.35 6.74 -27.75
C GLN A 446 -16.54 6.24 -26.96
N ASN A 447 -16.63 6.68 -25.71
CA ASN A 447 -17.78 6.45 -24.87
C ASN A 447 -18.93 7.37 -25.34
N PRO A 448 -20.19 6.88 -25.35
CA PRO A 448 -21.34 7.65 -25.81
C PRO A 448 -21.81 8.70 -24.79
N HIS A 449 -21.03 9.01 -23.75
CA HIS A 449 -21.42 9.92 -22.67
C HIS A 449 -20.84 11.34 -22.91
N PRO A 450 -21.60 12.28 -23.51
CA PRO A 450 -21.06 13.59 -23.88
C PRO A 450 -20.68 14.46 -22.68
N GLU A 451 -21.24 14.19 -21.50
CA GLU A 451 -20.94 14.95 -20.28
C GLU A 451 -19.75 14.39 -19.48
N ALA A 452 -19.08 13.35 -19.97
CA ALA A 452 -17.89 12.81 -19.31
C ALA A 452 -16.83 13.91 -19.18
N MET A 453 -16.29 14.11 -17.97
CA MET A 453 -15.35 15.21 -17.73
C MET A 453 -13.89 14.77 -17.79
N TYR A 454 -13.62 13.49 -17.50
CA TYR A 454 -12.28 12.95 -17.36
C TYR A 454 -12.18 11.56 -18.00
N PRO A 455 -11.02 11.20 -18.58
CA PRO A 455 -10.76 9.82 -18.96
C PRO A 455 -10.59 8.99 -17.67
N GLY A 456 -11.46 8.02 -17.44
CA GLY A 456 -11.24 6.99 -16.42
C GLY A 456 -10.16 6.00 -16.85
N ASP A 457 -9.93 4.95 -16.07
CA ASP A 457 -8.97 3.88 -16.40
C ASP A 457 -9.59 2.87 -17.40
N CYS A 458 -8.78 1.93 -17.87
CA CYS A 458 -9.22 0.83 -18.71
C CYS A 458 -9.00 -0.53 -18.04
N VAL A 459 -9.78 -1.52 -18.46
CA VAL A 459 -9.55 -2.94 -18.16
C VAL A 459 -9.70 -3.75 -19.44
N LEU A 460 -8.81 -4.71 -19.66
CA LEU A 460 -8.91 -5.70 -20.74
C LEU A 460 -9.28 -7.05 -20.15
N THR A 461 -10.39 -7.63 -20.60
CA THR A 461 -10.74 -9.03 -20.31
C THR A 461 -11.69 -9.56 -21.38
N ASP A 462 -11.59 -10.85 -21.69
CA ASP A 462 -12.53 -11.57 -22.57
C ASP A 462 -12.72 -10.95 -23.97
N SER A 463 -11.67 -10.39 -24.57
CA SER A 463 -11.74 -9.66 -25.87
C SER A 463 -12.52 -8.33 -25.85
N TYR A 464 -12.81 -7.81 -24.66
CA TYR A 464 -13.41 -6.49 -24.46
C TYR A 464 -12.46 -5.53 -23.74
N VAL A 465 -12.50 -4.27 -24.16
CA VAL A 465 -11.97 -3.15 -23.39
C VAL A 465 -13.14 -2.53 -22.64
N TYR A 466 -12.96 -2.42 -21.33
CA TYR A 466 -13.88 -1.71 -20.45
C TYR A 466 -13.28 -0.35 -20.12
N CYS A 467 -14.06 0.69 -20.40
CA CYS A 467 -13.71 2.08 -20.12
C CYS A 467 -14.68 2.62 -19.09
N PHE A 468 -14.27 3.60 -18.29
CA PHE A 468 -15.12 4.20 -17.29
C PHE A 468 -15.16 5.71 -17.46
N ASP A 469 -16.35 6.28 -17.36
CA ASP A 469 -16.56 7.72 -17.35
C ASP A 469 -17.03 8.16 -15.98
N PHE A 470 -16.52 9.32 -15.57
CA PHE A 470 -16.94 10.01 -14.37
C PHE A 470 -17.37 11.43 -14.72
N CYS A 471 -18.57 11.80 -14.28
CA CYS A 471 -19.09 13.15 -14.32
C CYS A 471 -19.22 13.63 -12.89
N GLU A 472 -18.60 14.76 -12.56
CA GLU A 472 -18.62 15.32 -11.22
C GLU A 472 -19.49 16.57 -11.19
N SER A 473 -20.35 16.66 -10.18
CA SER A 473 -21.10 17.88 -9.87
C SER A 473 -21.06 18.13 -8.36
N GLY A 474 -21.53 19.29 -7.92
CA GLY A 474 -21.68 19.56 -6.48
C GLY A 474 -22.59 18.54 -5.77
N ASP A 475 -23.50 17.91 -6.52
CA ASP A 475 -24.46 16.94 -6.01
C ASP A 475 -23.91 15.50 -5.94
N GLY A 476 -22.73 15.24 -6.51
CA GLY A 476 -22.04 13.95 -6.43
C GLY A 476 -21.33 13.54 -7.71
N VAL A 477 -21.12 12.23 -7.87
CA VAL A 477 -20.42 11.64 -9.01
C VAL A 477 -21.34 10.67 -9.73
N CYS A 478 -21.52 10.87 -11.04
CA CYS A 478 -22.10 9.88 -11.93
C CYS A 478 -20.96 9.04 -12.52
N ALA A 479 -21.00 7.73 -12.31
CA ALA A 479 -20.01 6.80 -12.84
C ALA A 479 -20.69 5.83 -13.82
N ASN A 480 -20.11 5.67 -15.00
CA ASN A 480 -20.58 4.73 -16.01
C ASN A 480 -19.42 3.88 -16.53
N ARG A 481 -19.72 2.65 -16.93
CA ARG A 481 -18.79 1.74 -17.59
C ARG A 481 -19.30 1.40 -18.97
N PHE A 482 -18.40 1.44 -19.95
CA PHE A 482 -18.65 1.06 -21.34
C PHE A 482 -17.77 -0.12 -21.72
N ALA A 483 -18.31 -1.01 -22.57
CA ALA A 483 -17.62 -2.20 -23.03
C ALA A 483 -17.55 -2.18 -24.56
N HIS A 484 -16.36 -2.36 -25.12
CA HIS A 484 -16.16 -2.41 -26.56
C HIS A 484 -15.35 -3.66 -26.93
N ALA A 485 -15.85 -4.43 -27.89
CA ALA A 485 -15.03 -5.47 -28.51
C ALA A 485 -13.89 -4.81 -29.30
N TYR A 486 -12.67 -5.33 -29.10
CA TYR A 486 -11.46 -4.86 -29.80
C TYR A 486 -10.87 -5.90 -30.76
N ARG A 487 -11.52 -7.07 -30.88
CA ARG A 487 -11.20 -8.12 -31.86
C ARG A 487 -12.26 -8.24 -32.93
#